data_AF-A0A0C1GEU5-F1
#
_entry.id   AF-A0A0C1GEU5-F1
#
_cell.length_a   1.000
_cell.length_b   1.000
_cell.length_c   1.000
_cell.angle_alpha   90.00
_cell.angle_beta   90.00
_cell.angle_gamma   90.00
#
_symmetry.space_group_name_H-M   'P 1'
#
loop_
_entity.id
_entity.type
_entity.pdbx_description
1 polymer ?
#
loop_
_entity_poly.entity_id
_entity_poly.type
_entity_poly.pdbx_seq_one_letter_code
_entity_poly.pdbx_strand_id
1 'polypeptide(L)'
;MKTGRFIPEDGLRITVQVPETRVQRIVEAVLAVTALKYGDYDRVTFQSAAGVQSFRSLGSGRNAATEAAVQVPCMELTFFLARDDAGAEQVLEAIYASHPYEEPVIYVAPCLRTLHIRGMDEDNPNRFWNSAPEDWVPDAHR
;
A
#
# COMPACT_ATOMS: atom_id res chain seq x y z
N MET A 1 18.87 -4.99 -10.44
CA MET A 1 18.64 -6.26 -11.18
C MET A 1 18.61 -5.95 -12.68
N LYS A 2 19.14 -6.82 -13.55
CA LYS A 2 19.03 -6.65 -15.02
C LYS A 2 18.30 -7.86 -15.62
N THR A 3 17.34 -7.62 -16.50
CA THR A 3 16.52 -8.65 -17.14
C THR A 3 15.96 -8.11 -18.46
N GLY A 4 15.65 -9.00 -19.40
CA GLY A 4 14.93 -8.66 -20.64
C GLY A 4 13.41 -8.79 -20.51
N ARG A 5 12.88 -9.25 -19.37
CA ARG A 5 11.46 -9.64 -19.25
C ARG A 5 10.53 -8.56 -18.69
N PHE A 6 11.08 -7.65 -17.89
CA PHE A 6 10.36 -6.57 -17.22
C PHE A 6 11.32 -5.42 -16.94
N ILE A 7 10.80 -4.22 -16.71
CA ILE A 7 11.60 -3.05 -16.33
C ILE A 7 11.63 -2.98 -14.81
N PRO A 8 12.81 -3.11 -14.17
CA PRO A 8 12.95 -2.88 -12.74
C PRO A 8 13.03 -1.38 -12.44
N GLU A 9 12.29 -0.91 -11.44
CA GLU A 9 12.39 0.46 -10.94
C GLU A 9 12.55 0.50 -9.43
N ASP A 10 13.54 1.25 -8.95
CA ASP A 10 13.77 1.45 -7.52
C ASP A 10 12.79 2.46 -6.94
N GLY A 11 12.36 2.24 -5.71
CA GLY A 11 11.51 3.15 -4.97
C GLY A 11 11.36 2.74 -3.52
N LEU A 12 10.24 3.13 -2.93
CA LEU A 12 9.91 2.86 -1.54
C LEU A 12 8.60 2.07 -1.45
N ARG A 13 8.61 1.03 -0.63
CA ARG A 13 7.39 0.38 -0.16
C ARG A 13 7.00 1.04 1.15
N ILE A 14 5.80 1.62 1.18
CA ILE A 14 5.20 2.18 2.38
C ILE A 14 4.20 1.16 2.91
N THR A 15 4.30 0.84 4.19
CA THR A 15 3.34 -0.03 4.89
C THR A 15 2.83 0.72 6.11
N VAL A 16 1.50 0.83 6.23
CA VAL A 16 0.81 1.54 7.31
C VAL A 16 -0.12 0.57 8.02
N GLN A 17 -0.04 0.50 9.34
CA GLN A 17 -0.98 -0.26 10.17
C GLN A 17 -2.08 0.66 10.69
N VAL A 18 -3.32 0.40 10.28
CA VAL A 18 -4.48 1.28 10.54
C VAL A 18 -5.75 0.45 10.84
N PRO A 19 -6.69 0.95 11.65
CA PRO A 19 -8.04 0.39 11.75
C PRO A 19 -8.76 0.38 10.40
N GLU A 20 -9.43 -0.71 10.07
CA GLU A 20 -10.17 -0.90 8.80
C GLU A 20 -11.03 0.31 8.39
N THR A 21 -11.82 0.81 9.34
CA THR A 21 -12.72 1.96 9.15
C THR A 21 -12.04 3.28 8.76
N ARG A 22 -10.70 3.36 8.83
CA ARG A 22 -9.90 4.57 8.56
C ARG A 22 -9.02 4.45 7.31
N VAL A 23 -8.91 3.27 6.72
CA VAL A 23 -8.03 2.99 5.57
C VAL A 23 -8.37 3.91 4.40
N GLN A 24 -9.66 3.99 4.04
CA GLN A 24 -10.09 4.78 2.89
C GLN A 24 -9.71 6.26 3.01
N ARG A 25 -9.80 6.83 4.21
CA ARG A 25 -9.37 8.22 4.47
C ARG A 25 -7.88 8.42 4.25
N ILE A 26 -7.05 7.45 4.62
CA ILE A 26 -5.60 7.50 4.38
C ILE A 26 -5.33 7.40 2.88
N VAL A 27 -5.99 6.47 2.18
CA VAL A 27 -5.85 6.32 0.73
C VAL A 27 -6.18 7.64 0.02
N GLU A 28 -7.30 8.27 0.36
CA GLU A 28 -7.69 9.57 -0.22
C GLU A 28 -6.66 10.68 0.04
N ALA A 29 -6.11 10.75 1.26
CA ALA A 29 -5.07 11.72 1.60
C ALA A 29 -3.77 11.49 0.80
N VAL A 30 -3.36 10.24 0.62
CA VAL A 30 -2.19 9.88 -0.20
C VAL A 30 -2.45 10.20 -1.68
N LEU A 31 -3.66 9.89 -2.18
CA LEU A 31 -4.04 10.15 -3.57
C LEU A 31 -4.14 11.64 -3.92
N ALA A 32 -4.30 12.51 -2.92
CA ALA A 32 -4.19 13.95 -3.11
C ALA A 32 -2.74 14.42 -3.36
N VAL A 33 -1.75 13.60 -3.00
CA VAL A 33 -0.31 13.91 -3.14
C VAL A 33 0.31 13.17 -4.32
N THR A 34 -0.08 11.93 -4.56
CA THR A 34 0.49 11.08 -5.62
C THR A 34 -0.56 10.17 -6.24
N ALA A 35 -0.43 9.90 -7.53
CA ALA A 35 -1.35 9.02 -8.25
C ALA A 35 -1.18 7.53 -7.89
N LEU A 36 -0.10 7.14 -7.19
CA LEU A 36 0.23 5.73 -6.88
C LEU A 36 0.20 4.84 -8.13
N LYS A 37 0.95 5.25 -9.16
CA LYS A 37 1.01 4.52 -10.43
C LYS A 37 1.74 3.19 -10.29
N TYR A 38 1.27 2.19 -11.02
CA TYR A 38 1.97 0.92 -11.24
C TYR A 38 1.71 0.46 -12.68
N GLY A 39 2.64 0.76 -13.59
CA GLY A 39 2.44 0.52 -15.02
C GLY A 39 1.32 1.38 -15.59
N ASP A 40 0.35 0.74 -16.23
CA ASP A 40 -0.81 1.41 -16.85
C ASP A 40 -1.95 1.72 -15.85
N TYR A 41 -1.76 1.42 -14.56
CA TYR A 41 -2.76 1.61 -13.52
C TYR A 41 -2.34 2.73 -12.56
N ASP A 42 -3.31 3.50 -12.07
CA ASP A 42 -3.15 4.41 -10.93
C ASP A 42 -3.90 3.88 -9.71
N ARG A 43 -3.73 4.56 -8.57
CA ARG A 43 -4.38 4.25 -7.28
C ARG A 43 -4.08 2.84 -6.75
N VAL A 44 -2.93 2.29 -7.15
CA VAL A 44 -2.58 0.91 -6.81
C VAL A 44 -2.16 0.83 -5.34
N THR A 45 -3.00 0.17 -4.57
CA THR A 45 -2.80 -0.12 -3.15
C THR A 45 -3.13 -1.58 -2.88
N PHE A 46 -2.57 -2.12 -1.80
CA PHE A 46 -2.89 -3.43 -1.28
C PHE A 46 -3.35 -3.30 0.17
N GLN A 47 -4.39 -4.04 0.53
CA GLN A 47 -4.89 -4.16 1.90
C GLN A 47 -4.82 -5.62 2.33
N SER A 48 -4.24 -5.88 3.50
CA SER A 48 -4.26 -7.22 4.08
C SER A 48 -5.66 -7.56 4.61
N ALA A 49 -5.89 -8.85 4.88
CA ALA A 49 -6.96 -9.23 5.80
C ALA A 49 -6.73 -8.59 7.18
N ALA A 50 -7.80 -8.45 7.97
CA ALA A 50 -7.70 -7.96 9.34
C ALA A 50 -6.82 -8.89 10.20
N GLY A 51 -5.92 -8.28 10.95
CA GLY A 51 -5.06 -8.90 11.96
C GLY A 51 -5.23 -8.24 13.33
N VAL A 52 -4.28 -8.51 14.22
CA VAL A 52 -4.30 -8.01 15.60
C VAL A 52 -3.02 -7.25 15.89
N GLN A 53 -3.16 -6.01 16.36
CA GLN A 53 -2.07 -5.21 16.90
C GLN A 53 -2.09 -5.30 18.43
N SER A 54 -0.91 -5.41 19.05
CA SER A 54 -0.74 -5.51 20.50
C SER A 54 0.17 -4.40 21.01
N PHE A 55 -0.24 -3.71 22.07
CA PHE A 55 0.57 -2.66 22.69
C PHE A 55 0.25 -2.50 24.18
N ARG A 56 1.19 -1.97 24.97
CA ARG A 56 0.95 -1.51 26.34
C ARG A 56 1.17 -0.01 26.39
N SER A 57 0.18 0.74 26.85
CA SER A 57 0.33 2.18 27.02
C SER A 57 1.22 2.46 28.24
N LEU A 58 2.22 3.35 28.06
CA LEU A 58 3.12 3.76 29.14
C LEU A 58 2.63 4.98 29.92
N GLY A 59 1.53 5.62 29.49
CA GLY A 59 0.98 6.81 30.16
C GLY A 59 1.70 8.13 29.88
N SER A 60 2.75 8.13 29.06
CA SER A 60 3.47 9.34 28.65
C SER A 60 2.84 10.07 27.46
N GLY A 61 2.03 9.38 26.66
CA GLY A 61 1.25 9.97 25.57
C GLY A 61 -0.18 10.31 26.00
N ARG A 62 -1.09 10.46 25.04
CA ARG A 62 -2.51 10.80 25.33
C ARG A 62 -3.30 9.70 26.07
N ASN A 63 -2.92 8.44 25.90
CA ASN A 63 -3.60 7.31 26.54
C ASN A 63 -3.08 7.10 27.96
N ALA A 64 -3.97 6.82 28.92
CA ALA A 64 -3.58 6.38 30.26
C ALA A 64 -2.72 5.11 30.19
N ALA A 65 -1.83 4.92 31.17
CA ALA A 65 -1.02 3.71 31.26
C ALA A 65 -1.91 2.47 31.43
N THR A 66 -1.53 1.37 30.80
CA THR A 66 -2.19 0.07 30.99
C THR A 66 -1.26 -0.89 31.73
N GLU A 67 -1.81 -1.71 32.62
CA GLU A 67 -1.01 -2.68 33.38
C GLU A 67 -0.43 -3.77 32.47
N ALA A 68 -1.21 -4.21 31.49
CA ALA A 68 -0.85 -5.25 30.52
C ALA A 68 -0.97 -4.74 29.08
N ALA A 69 -0.46 -5.54 28.13
CA ALA A 69 -0.70 -5.31 26.72
C ALA A 69 -2.18 -5.51 26.39
N VAL A 70 -2.72 -4.62 25.57
CA VAL A 70 -4.06 -4.70 24.99
C VAL A 70 -3.95 -5.02 23.51
N GLN A 71 -5.02 -5.59 22.96
CA GLN A 71 -5.10 -5.99 21.56
C GLN A 71 -6.23 -5.26 20.86
N VAL A 72 -5.98 -4.84 19.63
CA VAL A 72 -6.97 -4.16 18.77
C VAL A 72 -6.93 -4.72 17.36
N PRO A 73 -8.07 -4.78 16.64
CA PRO A 73 -8.09 -5.09 15.22
C PRO A 73 -7.31 -4.05 14.41
N CYS A 74 -6.56 -4.52 13.42
CA CYS A 74 -5.76 -3.66 12.54
C CYS A 74 -5.61 -4.33 11.17
N MET A 75 -5.35 -3.56 10.13
CA MET A 75 -4.89 -4.10 8.84
C MET A 75 -3.65 -3.36 8.34
N GLU A 76 -2.96 -3.96 7.39
CA GLU A 76 -1.85 -3.33 6.68
C GLU A 76 -2.32 -2.77 5.34
N LEU A 77 -2.14 -1.46 5.16
CA LEU A 77 -2.21 -0.79 3.87
C LEU A 77 -0.79 -0.70 3.31
N THR A 78 -0.57 -1.16 2.08
CA THR A 78 0.74 -1.11 1.42
C THR A 78 0.64 -0.55 0.01
N PHE A 79 1.60 0.29 -0.38
CA PHE A 79 1.73 0.80 -1.74
C PHE A 79 3.19 1.14 -2.06
N PHE A 80 3.46 1.40 -3.33
CA PHE A 80 4.77 1.79 -3.84
C PHE A 80 4.82 3.29 -4.15
N LEU A 81 5.95 3.92 -3.81
CA LEU A 81 6.30 5.28 -4.24
C LEU A 81 7.54 5.22 -5.12
N ALA A 82 7.44 5.75 -6.34
CA ALA A 82 8.61 5.99 -7.17
C ALA A 82 9.47 7.10 -6.56
N ARG A 83 10.76 7.14 -6.90
CA ARG A 83 11.71 8.12 -6.34
C ARG A 83 11.38 9.57 -6.71
N ASP A 84 10.59 9.79 -7.76
CA ASP A 84 10.36 11.07 -8.43
C ASP A 84 8.88 11.49 -8.53
N ASP A 85 7.92 10.62 -8.20
CA ASP A 85 6.48 10.90 -8.34
C ASP A 85 5.96 11.92 -7.32
N ALA A 86 6.43 11.86 -6.07
CA ALA A 86 6.12 12.79 -4.99
C ALA A 86 7.19 12.66 -3.90
N GLY A 87 7.49 13.74 -3.17
CA GLY A 87 8.40 13.66 -2.04
C GLY A 87 7.85 12.65 -1.01
N ALA A 88 8.60 11.62 -0.66
CA ALA A 88 8.17 10.60 0.30
C ALA A 88 7.73 11.23 1.64
N GLU A 89 8.40 12.33 2.04
CA GLU A 89 8.04 13.16 3.18
C GLU A 89 6.59 13.67 3.10
N GLN A 90 6.17 14.26 1.98
CA GLN A 90 4.81 14.79 1.80
C GLN A 90 3.75 13.70 1.92
N VAL A 91 4.05 12.50 1.41
CA VAL A 91 3.14 11.35 1.55
C VAL A 91 3.06 10.91 3.01
N LEU A 92 4.18 10.82 3.72
CA LEU A 92 4.21 10.47 5.13
C LEU A 92 3.50 11.49 6.00
N GLU A 93 3.66 12.79 5.72
CA GLU A 93 2.93 13.88 6.39
C GLU A 93 1.42 13.78 6.14
N ALA A 94 0.99 13.48 4.91
CA ALA A 94 -0.42 13.29 4.59
C ALA A 94 -1.02 12.08 5.32
N ILE A 95 -0.26 10.97 5.43
CA ILE A 95 -0.66 9.82 6.26
C ILE A 95 -0.78 10.27 7.72
N TYR A 96 0.25 10.92 8.26
CA TYR A 96 0.28 11.35 9.66
C TYR A 96 -0.91 12.25 10.01
N ALA A 97 -1.24 13.22 9.16
CA ALA A 97 -2.36 14.14 9.35
C ALA A 97 -3.74 13.46 9.24
N SER A 98 -3.85 12.37 8.49
CA SER A 98 -5.10 11.65 8.27
C SER A 98 -5.29 10.43 9.18
N HIS A 99 -4.21 9.97 9.84
CA HIS A 99 -4.20 8.80 10.69
C HIS A 99 -4.90 9.08 12.05
N PRO A 100 -5.66 8.12 12.62
CA PRO A 100 -6.33 8.32 13.91
C PRO A 100 -5.42 8.26 15.13
N TYR A 101 -4.19 7.75 14.98
CA TYR A 101 -3.25 7.56 16.10
C TYR A 101 -2.25 8.71 16.18
N GLU A 102 -1.85 9.04 17.41
CA GLU A 102 -0.80 10.02 17.70
C GLU A 102 0.55 9.60 17.13
N GLU A 103 0.88 8.30 17.22
CA GLU A 103 2.06 7.68 16.61
C GLU A 103 1.58 6.59 15.62
N PRO A 104 1.41 6.93 14.34
CA PRO A 104 1.10 5.95 13.30
C PRO A 104 2.24 4.94 13.16
N VAL A 105 1.91 3.64 13.08
CA VAL A 105 2.90 2.60 12.76
C VAL A 105 3.09 2.58 11.25
N ILE A 106 4.19 3.18 10.79
CA ILE A 106 4.54 3.30 9.37
C ILE A 106 5.95 2.73 9.16
N TYR A 107 6.08 1.82 8.20
CA TYR A 107 7.37 1.31 7.74
C TYR A 107 7.66 1.80 6.32
N VAL A 108 8.90 2.23 6.11
CA VAL A 108 9.41 2.68 4.82
C VAL A 108 10.60 1.82 4.46
N ALA A 109 10.48 1.03 3.39
CA ALA A 109 11.54 0.13 2.95
C ALA A 109 11.95 0.45 1.50
N PRO A 110 13.26 0.60 1.20
CA PRO A 110 13.73 0.57 -0.17
C PRO A 110 13.32 -0.74 -0.84
N CYS A 111 12.81 -0.64 -2.06
CA CYS A 111 12.40 -1.81 -2.82
C CYS A 111 12.53 -1.57 -4.33
N LEU A 112 12.22 -2.60 -5.09
CA LEU A 112 12.17 -2.59 -6.54
C LEU A 112 10.79 -3.06 -6.96
N ARG A 113 10.11 -2.27 -7.81
CA ARG A 113 8.91 -2.72 -8.53
C ARG A 113 9.27 -3.25 -9.90
N THR A 114 8.40 -4.06 -10.48
CA THR A 114 8.56 -4.59 -11.83
C THR A 114 7.46 -4.05 -12.72
N LEU A 115 7.83 -3.53 -13.88
CA LEU A 115 6.88 -3.05 -14.89
C LEU A 115 6.93 -3.93 -16.12
N HIS A 116 5.77 -4.17 -16.72
CA HIS A 116 5.70 -4.91 -17.97
C HIS A 116 6.40 -4.14 -19.10
N ILE A 117 6.92 -4.87 -20.10
CA ILE A 117 7.40 -4.29 -21.35
C ILE A 117 6.27 -4.50 -22.37
N ARG A 118 5.74 -3.41 -22.91
CA ARG A 118 4.62 -3.46 -23.87
C ARG A 118 5.01 -4.25 -25.12
N GLY A 119 4.14 -5.14 -25.57
CA GLY A 119 4.37 -6.01 -26.72
C GLY A 119 5.15 -7.29 -26.42
N MET A 120 5.46 -7.56 -25.15
CA MET A 120 6.18 -8.76 -24.72
C MET A 120 5.25 -9.71 -23.96
N ASP A 121 5.20 -10.97 -24.38
CA ASP A 121 4.35 -12.03 -23.81
C ASP A 121 2.86 -11.68 -23.78
N GLU A 122 2.38 -10.93 -24.77
CA GLU A 122 0.96 -10.54 -24.86
C GLU A 122 0.05 -11.73 -25.18
N ASP A 123 0.56 -12.73 -25.89
CA ASP A 123 -0.10 -13.99 -26.24
C ASP A 123 0.07 -15.08 -25.16
N ASN A 124 0.67 -14.76 -24.02
CA ASN A 124 0.88 -15.72 -22.94
C ASN A 124 -0.48 -16.27 -22.44
N PRO A 125 -0.68 -17.60 -22.42
CA PRO A 125 -1.97 -18.18 -22.09
C PRO A 125 -2.40 -17.98 -20.62
N ASN A 126 -1.50 -17.51 -19.75
CA ASN A 126 -1.82 -17.17 -18.37
C ASN A 126 -2.33 -15.73 -18.21
N ARG A 127 -2.43 -14.94 -19.28
CA ARG A 127 -3.10 -13.64 -19.22
C ARG A 127 -4.60 -13.88 -19.25
N PHE A 128 -5.34 -13.27 -18.32
CA PHE A 128 -6.77 -13.53 -18.18
C PHE A 128 -7.57 -13.18 -19.45
N TRP A 129 -7.08 -12.25 -20.28
CA TRP A 129 -7.69 -11.90 -21.57
C TRP A 129 -7.44 -12.92 -22.69
N ASN A 130 -6.52 -13.87 -22.48
CA ASN A 130 -6.23 -14.99 -23.40
C ASN A 130 -6.91 -16.30 -22.96
N SER A 131 -7.76 -16.26 -21.92
CA SER A 131 -8.44 -17.41 -21.33
C SER A 131 -9.94 -17.14 -21.20
N ALA A 132 -10.72 -18.18 -20.85
CA ALA A 132 -12.10 -17.94 -20.41
C ALA A 132 -12.10 -17.04 -19.16
N PRO A 133 -12.96 -16.02 -19.07
CA PRO A 133 -12.97 -15.11 -17.93
C PRO A 133 -13.18 -15.85 -16.61
N GLU A 134 -12.28 -15.63 -15.66
CA GLU A 134 -12.38 -16.19 -14.31
C GLU A 134 -13.27 -15.32 -13.40
N ASP A 135 -13.77 -15.89 -12.30
CA ASP A 135 -14.71 -15.22 -11.41
C ASP A 135 -14.16 -13.95 -10.76
N TRP A 136 -12.84 -13.86 -10.60
CA TRP A 136 -12.17 -12.70 -10.00
C TRP A 136 -11.93 -11.55 -11.00
N VAL A 137 -12.12 -11.78 -12.31
CA VAL A 137 -11.97 -10.72 -13.31
C VAL A 137 -13.14 -9.75 -13.17
N PRO A 138 -12.88 -8.44 -12.96
CA PRO A 138 -13.95 -7.46 -12.87
C PRO A 138 -14.81 -7.46 -14.13
N ASP A 139 -16.13 -7.29 -13.98
CA ASP A 139 -17.07 -7.32 -15.12
C ASP A 139 -16.72 -6.34 -16.23
N ALA A 140 -16.12 -5.19 -15.89
CA ALA A 140 -15.66 -4.19 -16.86
C ALA A 140 -14.50 -4.65 -17.75
N HIS A 141 -13.87 -5.79 -17.42
CA HIS A 141 -12.72 -6.38 -18.13
C HIS A 141 -13.00 -7.80 -18.64
N ARG A 142 -14.26 -8.27 -18.53
CA ARG A 142 -14.70 -9.54 -19.12
C ARG A 142 -15.05 -9.39 -20.60
#